data_AF-A0A0V1HIQ2-F1
#
_entry.id   AF-A0A0V1HIQ2-F1
#
_cell.length_a   1.000
_cell.length_b   1.000
_cell.length_c   1.000
_cell.angle_alpha   90.00
_cell.angle_beta   90.00
_cell.angle_gamma   90.00
#
_symmetry.space_group_name_H-M   'P 1'
#
loop_
_entity.id
_entity.type
_entity.pdbx_description
1 polymer ?
#
loop_
_entity_poly.entity_id
_entity_poly.type
_entity_poly.pdbx_seq_one_letter_code
_entity_poly.pdbx_strand_id
1 'polypeptide(L)'
;MPEVAEEWPWAYVISQNIDLSSHYCCSKYCGVVYCDENCHNQAISDHRYECKVLLHNKGNFPSDSIRLMVRIIGKLNDHINKDEIFKDEKRTSEFSRCCYCLKCIIEPNKLPETAILMEMFGKILINGFVILDHELNSAGLGLYLNLSQLNHSCNPSCVVTFDGPKAYLNTLNSEFEVTTSTILKNLTISYVALIDDTAHRRKALHERYYFICKCERCSDARLDSIATALVCDNGNCDGVAIIDVAEETARCEKCATVIDDIWEAESLLQTYRGIVG
;
A
#
# COMPACT_ATOMS: atom_id res chain seq x y z
N MET A 1 0.39 -12.18 15.82
CA MET A 1 1.70 -11.90 15.22
C MET A 1 2.38 -10.86 16.09
N PRO A 2 3.66 -11.01 16.46
CA PRO A 2 4.40 -9.97 17.17
C PRO A 2 4.50 -8.67 16.35
N GLU A 3 4.35 -7.53 17.01
CA GLU A 3 4.59 -6.22 16.43
C GLU A 3 6.10 -5.95 16.36
N VAL A 4 6.57 -5.39 15.24
CA VAL A 4 7.97 -5.04 15.00
C VAL A 4 8.18 -3.52 15.04
N ALA A 5 7.21 -2.76 14.52
CA ALA A 5 7.21 -1.30 14.55
C ALA A 5 5.81 -0.74 14.29
N GLU A 6 5.55 0.46 14.78
CA GLU A 6 4.36 1.26 14.44
C GLU A 6 4.77 2.64 13.89
N GLU A 7 4.00 3.16 12.93
CA GLU A 7 4.23 4.48 12.33
C GLU A 7 2.91 5.22 12.06
N TRP A 8 2.82 6.47 12.52
CA TRP A 8 1.82 7.43 12.04
C TRP A 8 2.27 8.01 10.68
N PRO A 9 1.37 8.14 9.69
CA PRO A 9 1.72 8.66 8.38
C PRO A 9 2.13 10.12 8.50
N TRP A 10 3.24 10.49 7.86
CA TRP A 10 3.70 11.86 7.83
C TRP A 10 2.70 12.78 7.10
N ALA A 11 2.06 12.26 6.06
CA ALA A 11 0.86 12.84 5.45
C ALA A 11 -0.06 11.71 4.96
N TYR A 12 -1.37 11.91 5.06
CA TYR A 12 -2.38 10.99 4.53
C TYR A 12 -3.63 11.73 4.06
N VAL A 13 -4.45 11.06 3.27
CA VAL A 13 -5.81 11.45 2.88
C VAL A 13 -6.76 10.26 3.07
N ILE A 14 -8.03 10.55 3.36
CA ILE A 14 -9.11 9.58 3.41
C ILE A 14 -9.88 9.63 2.10
N SER A 15 -10.11 8.47 1.49
CA SER A 15 -10.85 8.29 0.24
C SER A 15 -12.33 8.65 0.43
N GLN A 16 -12.98 9.23 -0.59
CA GLN A 16 -14.32 9.82 -0.43
C GLN A 16 -15.50 8.86 -0.59
N ASN A 17 -15.31 7.58 -0.26
CA ASN A 17 -16.34 6.53 -0.38
C ASN A 17 -17.05 6.20 0.95
N ILE A 18 -16.86 7.03 1.99
CA ILE A 18 -17.45 6.80 3.32
C ILE A 18 -18.92 7.29 3.31
N ASP A 19 -19.83 6.41 3.75
CA ASP A 19 -21.27 6.69 3.83
C ASP A 19 -21.57 7.94 4.67
N LEU A 20 -22.52 8.76 4.23
CA LEU A 20 -22.77 10.10 4.76
C LEU A 20 -23.70 10.12 6.00
N SER A 21 -24.02 8.95 6.56
CA SER A 21 -24.88 8.84 7.73
C SER A 21 -24.19 9.42 8.99
N SER A 22 -24.71 10.56 9.48
CA SER A 22 -24.24 11.33 10.66
C SER A 22 -22.77 11.79 10.65
N HIS A 23 -22.49 12.95 10.04
CA HIS A 23 -21.16 13.54 9.98
C HIS A 23 -21.11 15.03 10.40
N TYR A 24 -20.03 15.42 11.06
CA TYR A 24 -19.61 16.82 11.22
C TYR A 24 -18.94 17.31 9.93
N CYS A 25 -19.19 18.54 9.50
CA CYS A 25 -18.72 19.07 8.22
C CYS A 25 -17.69 20.19 8.38
N CYS A 26 -16.76 20.33 7.43
CA CYS A 26 -15.94 21.54 7.34
C CYS A 26 -16.84 22.79 7.19
N SER A 27 -16.59 23.82 7.99
CA SER A 27 -17.36 25.09 8.01
C SER A 27 -17.40 25.86 6.68
N LYS A 28 -16.50 25.55 5.74
CA LYS A 28 -16.49 26.11 4.38
C LYS A 28 -17.32 25.31 3.37
N TYR A 29 -17.91 24.19 3.78
CA TYR A 29 -18.69 23.28 2.92
C TYR A 29 -17.93 22.88 1.64
N CYS A 30 -16.68 22.46 1.82
CA CYS A 30 -15.78 21.95 0.78
C CYS A 30 -16.03 20.46 0.44
N GLY A 31 -17.00 19.83 1.08
CA GLY A 31 -17.35 18.41 0.90
C GLY A 31 -16.57 17.42 1.78
N VAL A 32 -15.64 17.89 2.63
CA VAL A 32 -15.01 17.01 3.64
C VAL A 32 -15.89 16.90 4.88
N VAL A 33 -16.07 15.66 5.29
CA VAL A 33 -16.85 15.19 6.44
C VAL A 33 -15.95 14.51 7.47
N TYR A 34 -16.41 14.48 8.72
CA TYR A 34 -15.73 13.91 9.89
C TYR A 34 -16.76 13.20 10.77
N CYS A 35 -16.34 12.18 11.53
CA CYS A 35 -17.25 11.47 12.44
C CYS A 35 -17.88 12.42 13.48
N ASP A 36 -17.06 13.31 14.05
CA ASP A 36 -17.48 14.29 15.05
C ASP A 36 -16.59 15.56 15.02
N GLU A 37 -16.87 16.49 15.95
CA GLU A 37 -16.09 17.72 16.14
C GLU A 37 -14.63 17.45 16.57
N ASN A 38 -14.37 16.36 17.30
CA ASN A 38 -13.03 16.00 17.74
C ASN A 38 -12.16 15.54 16.56
N CYS A 39 -12.67 14.68 15.68
CA CYS A 39 -12.03 14.30 14.42
C CYS A 39 -11.79 15.53 13.51
N HIS A 40 -12.76 16.45 13.42
CA HIS A 40 -12.55 17.72 12.71
C HIS A 40 -11.38 18.54 13.31
N ASN A 41 -11.36 18.71 14.63
CA ASN A 41 -10.36 19.52 15.32
C ASN A 41 -8.95 18.92 15.23
N GLN A 42 -8.83 17.59 15.19
CA GLN A 42 -7.56 16.91 14.94
C GLN A 42 -7.10 17.05 13.47
N ALA A 43 -8.03 17.04 12.51
CA ALA A 43 -7.72 17.08 11.08
C ALA A 43 -7.54 18.49 10.49
N ILE A 44 -7.99 19.55 11.16
CA ILE A 44 -8.08 20.91 10.59
C ILE A 44 -6.71 21.48 10.14
N SER A 45 -5.62 21.12 10.82
CA SER A 45 -4.24 21.52 10.51
C SER A 45 -3.75 20.99 9.15
N ASP A 46 -4.18 19.79 8.77
CA ASP A 46 -3.86 19.15 7.50
C ASP A 46 -4.90 19.48 6.43
N HIS A 47 -6.17 19.55 6.81
CA HIS A 47 -7.26 19.88 5.91
C HIS A 47 -7.11 21.29 5.31
N ARG A 48 -6.56 22.27 6.05
CA ARG A 48 -6.42 23.65 5.55
C ARG A 48 -5.66 23.76 4.22
N TYR A 49 -4.73 22.85 3.93
CA TYR A 49 -3.95 22.83 2.70
C TYR A 49 -4.80 22.46 1.48
N GLU A 50 -5.68 21.46 1.61
CA GLU A 50 -6.56 21.00 0.52
C GLU A 50 -7.90 21.73 0.47
N CYS A 51 -8.38 22.30 1.59
CA CYS A 51 -9.71 22.91 1.75
C CYS A 51 -10.09 23.86 0.61
N LYS A 52 -9.15 24.72 0.18
CA LYS A 52 -9.37 25.63 -0.95
C LYS A 52 -9.50 24.86 -2.27
N VAL A 53 -8.63 23.89 -2.54
CA VAL A 53 -8.68 23.06 -3.75
C VAL A 53 -10.00 22.32 -3.86
N LEU A 54 -10.44 21.68 -2.76
CA LEU A 54 -11.71 20.94 -2.71
C LEU A 54 -12.92 21.87 -2.93
N LEU A 55 -12.90 23.08 -2.34
CA LEU A 55 -13.96 24.07 -2.52
C LEU A 55 -14.11 24.54 -3.97
N HIS A 56 -13.04 24.58 -4.77
CA HIS A 56 -13.11 24.96 -6.19
C HIS A 56 -13.57 23.82 -7.10
N ASN A 57 -13.49 22.56 -6.63
CA ASN A 57 -13.77 21.35 -7.40
C ASN A 57 -15.02 20.59 -6.88
N LYS A 58 -16.03 21.32 -6.39
CA LYS A 58 -17.26 20.71 -5.85
C LYS A 58 -17.89 19.73 -6.85
N GLY A 59 -17.93 18.45 -6.48
CA GLY A 59 -18.49 17.36 -7.30
C GLY A 59 -17.52 16.69 -8.27
N ASN A 60 -16.28 17.16 -8.38
CA ASN A 60 -15.22 16.53 -9.19
C ASN A 60 -13.91 16.49 -8.38
N PHE A 61 -13.87 15.63 -7.38
CA PHE A 61 -12.78 15.60 -6.42
C PHE A 61 -11.45 15.14 -7.06
N PRO A 62 -10.32 15.83 -6.79
CA PRO A 62 -9.02 15.35 -7.22
C PRO A 62 -8.70 13.98 -6.61
N SER A 63 -7.94 13.15 -7.32
CA SER A 63 -7.54 11.82 -6.83
C SER A 63 -6.74 11.91 -5.53
N ASP A 64 -6.74 10.81 -4.77
CA ASP A 64 -6.07 10.77 -3.46
C ASP A 64 -4.56 11.04 -3.56
N SER A 65 -3.90 10.63 -4.65
CA SER A 65 -2.50 11.00 -4.92
C SER A 65 -2.31 12.51 -5.08
N ILE A 66 -3.23 13.22 -5.73
CA ILE A 66 -3.19 14.68 -5.89
C ILE A 66 -3.49 15.37 -4.56
N ARG A 67 -4.51 14.92 -3.83
CA ARG A 67 -4.86 15.46 -2.50
C ARG A 67 -3.72 15.28 -1.49
N LEU A 68 -3.09 14.10 -1.48
CA LEU A 68 -1.92 13.82 -0.67
C LEU A 68 -0.76 14.73 -1.05
N MET A 69 -0.47 14.89 -2.34
CA MET A 69 0.55 15.82 -2.82
C MET A 69 0.31 17.27 -2.37
N VAL A 70 -0.94 17.75 -2.39
CA VAL A 70 -1.32 19.08 -1.86
C VAL A 70 -1.07 19.19 -0.36
N ARG A 71 -1.42 18.18 0.45
CA ARG A 71 -1.13 18.16 1.89
C ARG A 71 0.38 18.14 2.15
N ILE A 72 1.14 17.36 1.39
CA ILE A 72 2.61 17.29 1.47
C ILE A 72 3.23 18.68 1.22
N ILE A 73 2.89 19.33 0.10
CA ILE A 73 3.37 20.68 -0.24
C ILE A 73 3.01 21.68 0.87
N GLY A 74 1.77 21.62 1.37
CA GLY A 74 1.31 22.46 2.47
C GLY A 74 2.14 22.32 3.75
N LYS A 75 2.34 21.08 4.24
CA LYS A 75 3.17 20.81 5.42
C LYS A 75 4.60 21.32 5.27
N LEU A 76 5.20 21.14 4.10
CA LEU A 76 6.59 21.55 3.86
C LEU A 76 6.76 23.06 3.97
N ASN A 77 5.79 23.83 3.46
CA ASN A 77 5.82 25.29 3.54
C ASN A 77 5.77 25.79 4.98
N ASP A 78 4.89 25.20 5.80
CA ASP A 78 4.72 25.58 7.20
C ASP A 78 5.90 25.11 8.08
N HIS A 79 6.58 24.03 7.70
CA HIS A 79 7.81 23.54 8.34
C HIS A 79 9.10 24.18 7.79
N ILE A 80 9.01 25.25 6.97
CA ILE A 80 10.13 26.19 6.71
C ILE A 80 10.20 27.22 7.85
N ASN A 81 10.34 26.70 9.08
CA ASN A 81 10.95 27.41 10.22
C ASN A 81 12.19 26.62 10.63
N LYS A 82 13.32 27.32 10.85
CA LYS A 82 14.64 26.72 10.61
C LYS A 82 15.19 25.83 11.73
N ASP A 83 14.68 25.95 12.96
CA ASP A 83 15.51 25.66 14.13
C ASP A 83 15.10 24.44 15.00
N GLU A 84 13.90 23.87 14.83
CA GLU A 84 13.39 22.84 15.77
C GLU A 84 13.62 21.37 15.36
N ILE A 85 13.94 21.09 14.09
CA ILE A 85 14.02 19.71 13.57
C ILE A 85 15.36 19.02 13.94
N PHE A 86 16.39 19.76 14.34
CA PHE A 86 17.76 19.26 14.55
C PHE A 86 18.05 18.63 15.93
N LYS A 87 17.07 17.98 16.57
CA LYS A 87 17.24 17.37 17.92
C LYS A 87 17.34 15.84 17.97
N ASP A 88 17.25 15.14 16.83
CA ASP A 88 17.36 13.68 16.75
C ASP A 88 18.34 13.24 15.65
N GLU A 89 19.62 13.09 16.01
CA GLU A 89 20.71 12.76 15.07
C GLU A 89 20.46 11.46 14.28
N LYS A 90 19.75 10.47 14.85
CA LYS A 90 19.50 9.19 14.18
C LYS A 90 18.42 9.27 13.11
N ARG A 91 17.39 10.10 13.29
CA ARG A 91 16.36 10.35 12.26
C ARG A 91 16.82 11.35 11.19
N THR A 92 17.91 12.07 11.41
CA THR A 92 18.25 13.26 10.61
C THR A 92 18.76 12.95 9.19
N SER A 93 19.47 11.85 8.89
CA SER A 93 20.14 11.70 7.58
C SER A 93 19.18 11.48 6.39
N GLU A 94 18.38 10.41 6.40
CA GLU A 94 17.42 10.12 5.31
C GLU A 94 16.25 11.10 5.29
N PHE A 95 15.75 11.52 6.46
CA PHE A 95 14.70 12.55 6.55
C PHE A 95 15.20 13.92 6.06
N SER A 96 16.43 14.36 6.39
CA SER A 96 16.98 15.59 5.82
C SER A 96 17.24 15.48 4.33
N ARG A 97 17.61 14.30 3.81
CA ARG A 97 17.73 14.10 2.35
C ARG A 97 16.38 14.28 1.65
N CYS A 98 15.31 13.74 2.23
CA CYS A 98 13.95 13.94 1.75
C CYS A 98 13.51 15.41 1.88
N CYS A 99 13.68 16.02 3.05
CA CYS A 99 13.36 17.44 3.30
C CYS A 99 14.24 18.42 2.50
N TYR A 100 15.47 18.08 2.14
CA TYR A 100 16.36 18.92 1.33
C TYR A 100 15.86 19.05 -0.10
N CYS A 101 15.43 17.94 -0.72
CA CYS A 101 14.73 17.97 -2.01
C CYS A 101 13.45 18.83 -1.97
N LEU A 102 12.83 18.97 -0.80
CA LEU A 102 11.53 19.62 -0.61
C LEU A 102 11.62 21.09 -0.13
N LYS A 103 12.71 21.49 0.55
CA LYS A 103 12.90 22.84 1.12
C LYS A 103 13.38 23.90 0.11
N CYS A 104 13.76 23.54 -1.10
CA CYS A 104 14.34 24.47 -2.07
C CYS A 104 13.34 25.41 -2.80
N ILE A 105 12.01 25.32 -2.56
CA ILE A 105 11.05 25.55 -3.67
C ILE A 105 9.84 26.51 -3.45
N ILE A 106 9.54 27.11 -2.28
CA ILE A 106 8.34 27.99 -2.09
C ILE A 106 8.70 29.27 -1.27
N GLU A 107 7.83 30.22 -0.90
CA GLU A 107 7.34 31.45 -1.60
C GLU A 107 6.56 31.38 -2.94
N PRO A 108 5.73 32.41 -3.30
CA PRO A 108 4.66 32.29 -4.31
C PRO A 108 5.04 32.46 -5.80
N ASN A 109 6.23 32.97 -6.13
CA ASN A 109 6.77 32.92 -7.52
C ASN A 109 7.36 31.55 -7.86
N LYS A 110 7.14 30.56 -7.00
CA LYS A 110 7.80 29.26 -7.03
C LYS A 110 6.75 28.15 -6.95
N LEU A 111 5.95 28.02 -8.01
CA LEU A 111 5.40 26.71 -8.32
C LEU A 111 6.62 25.81 -8.63
N PRO A 112 6.75 24.60 -8.07
CA PRO A 112 7.83 23.70 -8.48
C PRO A 112 7.76 23.48 -9.99
N GLU A 113 8.92 23.44 -10.65
CA GLU A 113 8.97 23.09 -12.08
C GLU A 113 8.25 21.76 -12.32
N THR A 114 7.67 21.58 -13.51
CA THR A 114 6.92 20.37 -13.86
C THR A 114 7.72 19.09 -13.59
N ALA A 115 9.04 19.11 -13.76
CA ALA A 115 9.93 18.02 -13.40
C ALA A 115 9.87 17.62 -11.92
N ILE A 116 9.81 18.58 -11.00
CA ILE A 116 9.73 18.35 -9.56
C ILE A 116 8.33 17.86 -9.16
N LEU A 117 7.28 18.42 -9.78
CA LEU A 117 5.91 17.93 -9.57
C LEU A 117 5.78 16.46 -10.02
N MET A 118 6.39 16.11 -11.16
CA MET A 118 6.48 14.72 -11.65
C MET A 118 7.31 13.83 -10.72
N GLU A 119 8.43 14.31 -10.18
CA GLU A 119 9.25 13.57 -9.21
C GLU A 119 8.48 13.27 -7.91
N MET A 120 7.78 14.28 -7.37
CA MET A 120 6.92 14.13 -6.19
C MET A 120 5.79 13.15 -6.45
N PHE A 121 5.12 13.25 -7.60
CA PHE A 121 4.04 12.34 -7.98
C PHE A 121 4.55 10.90 -8.12
N GLY A 122 5.67 10.69 -8.80
CA GLY A 122 6.34 9.38 -8.90
C GLY A 122 6.72 8.82 -7.53
N LYS A 123 7.27 9.64 -6.64
CA LYS A 123 7.56 9.25 -5.25
C LYS A 123 6.31 8.82 -4.49
N ILE A 124 5.18 9.50 -4.66
CA ILE A 124 3.89 9.13 -4.04
C ILE A 124 3.37 7.80 -4.60
N LEU A 125 3.45 7.56 -5.92
CA LEU A 125 3.00 6.29 -6.52
C LEU A 125 3.82 5.07 -6.05
N ILE A 126 5.12 5.26 -5.84
CA ILE A 126 6.06 4.21 -5.41
C ILE A 126 6.04 3.97 -3.90
N ASN A 127 5.93 5.02 -3.08
CA ASN A 127 6.11 4.94 -1.63
C ASN A 127 4.81 5.12 -0.82
N GLY A 128 3.69 5.44 -1.50
CA GLY A 128 2.38 5.58 -0.88
C GLY A 128 1.76 4.24 -0.55
N PHE A 129 1.32 4.11 0.70
CA PHE A 129 0.57 2.96 1.20
C PHE A 129 -0.92 3.24 1.08
N VAL A 130 -1.65 2.28 0.50
CA VAL A 130 -3.12 2.27 0.58
C VAL A 130 -3.49 1.89 2.01
N ILE A 131 -4.22 2.77 2.69
CA ILE A 131 -4.74 2.55 4.03
C ILE A 131 -5.98 1.68 3.88
N LEU A 132 -6.01 0.56 4.59
CA LEU A 132 -7.13 -0.39 4.56
C LEU A 132 -7.97 -0.23 5.83
N ASP A 133 -9.29 -0.41 5.69
CA ASP A 133 -10.17 -0.58 6.85
C ASP A 133 -10.19 -2.03 7.36
N HIS A 134 -11.02 -2.29 8.37
CA HIS A 134 -11.22 -3.60 8.97
C HIS A 134 -11.82 -4.68 8.03
N GLU A 135 -12.38 -4.28 6.89
CA GLU A 135 -12.92 -5.15 5.85
C GLU A 135 -11.94 -5.33 4.67
N LEU A 136 -10.73 -4.74 4.78
CA LEU A 136 -9.69 -4.67 3.76
C LEU A 136 -10.07 -3.81 2.53
N ASN A 137 -11.06 -2.92 2.64
CA ASN A 137 -11.37 -1.93 1.61
C ASN A 137 -10.38 -0.76 1.66
N SER A 138 -10.16 -0.09 0.52
CA SER A 138 -9.32 1.11 0.44
C SER A 138 -9.99 2.31 1.13
N ALA A 139 -9.57 2.62 2.34
CA ALA A 139 -10.04 3.76 3.13
C ALA A 139 -9.24 5.06 2.88
N GLY A 140 -8.02 4.97 2.35
CA GLY A 140 -7.19 6.16 2.12
C GLY A 140 -5.83 5.89 1.50
N LEU A 141 -5.00 6.94 1.44
CA LEU A 141 -3.62 6.89 0.95
C LEU A 141 -2.71 7.66 1.92
N GLY A 142 -1.64 7.03 2.39
CA GLY A 142 -0.69 7.60 3.34
C GLY A 142 0.78 7.43 2.95
N LEU A 143 1.63 8.32 3.44
CA LEU A 143 3.09 8.26 3.29
C LEU A 143 3.76 7.99 4.64
N TYR A 144 4.41 6.84 4.76
CA TYR A 144 4.99 6.28 5.99
C TYR A 144 6.51 6.17 5.80
N LEU A 145 7.27 7.13 6.32
CA LEU A 145 8.66 7.37 5.90
C LEU A 145 9.64 6.29 6.38
N ASN A 146 9.33 5.58 7.46
CA ASN A 146 10.11 4.46 7.94
C ASN A 146 9.70 3.16 7.22
N LEU A 147 8.39 2.93 7.06
CA LEU A 147 7.87 1.74 6.37
C LEU A 147 8.16 1.74 4.85
N SER A 148 8.27 2.90 4.19
CA SER A 148 8.68 2.99 2.77
C SER A 148 10.11 2.49 2.48
N GLN A 149 10.90 2.13 3.50
CA GLN A 149 12.24 1.54 3.35
C GLN A 149 12.23 0.00 3.29
N LEU A 150 11.10 -0.62 3.61
CA LEU A 150 10.90 -2.07 3.45
C LEU A 150 11.03 -2.45 1.97
N ASN A 151 11.49 -3.67 1.69
CA ASN A 151 11.58 -4.18 0.32
C ASN A 151 10.46 -5.18 0.04
N HIS A 152 10.24 -5.47 -1.24
CA HIS A 152 9.26 -6.47 -1.64
C HIS A 152 9.79 -7.92 -1.58
N SER A 153 8.96 -8.85 -1.11
CA SER A 153 9.07 -10.28 -1.40
C SER A 153 7.69 -10.92 -1.60
N CYS A 154 7.57 -11.88 -2.53
CA CYS A 154 6.37 -12.72 -2.64
C CYS A 154 6.32 -13.85 -1.59
N ASN A 155 7.40 -14.02 -0.82
CA ASN A 155 7.45 -14.73 0.46
C ASN A 155 7.93 -13.71 1.52
N PRO A 156 7.06 -12.81 2.01
CA PRO A 156 7.47 -11.71 2.88
C PRO A 156 7.76 -12.18 4.31
N SER A 157 8.62 -11.45 5.02
CA SER A 157 8.85 -11.67 6.46
C SER A 157 7.78 -11.02 7.34
N CYS A 158 7.11 -9.98 6.83
CA CYS A 158 6.20 -9.13 7.59
C CYS A 158 4.95 -8.77 6.79
N VAL A 159 3.92 -8.31 7.50
CA VAL A 159 2.69 -7.74 6.96
C VAL A 159 2.45 -6.37 7.59
N VAL A 160 1.87 -5.43 6.83
CA VAL A 160 1.41 -4.14 7.36
C VAL A 160 -0.09 -4.21 7.57
N THR A 161 -0.54 -3.83 8.76
CA THR A 161 -1.95 -3.66 9.13
C THR A 161 -2.19 -2.23 9.60
N PHE A 162 -3.46 -1.80 9.65
CA PHE A 162 -3.83 -0.43 10.00
C PHE A 162 -4.84 -0.38 11.15
N ASP A 163 -4.72 0.62 12.02
CA ASP A 163 -5.78 1.07 12.92
C ASP A 163 -6.04 2.55 12.62
N GLY A 164 -7.19 2.84 12.01
CA GLY A 164 -7.42 4.09 11.31
C GLY A 164 -6.26 4.37 10.32
N PRO A 165 -5.63 5.55 10.35
CA PRO A 165 -4.48 5.84 9.51
C PRO A 165 -3.14 5.35 10.11
N LYS A 166 -3.08 4.80 11.33
CA LYS A 166 -1.81 4.36 11.93
C LYS A 166 -1.42 2.98 11.41
N ALA A 167 -0.17 2.82 10.98
CA ALA A 167 0.32 1.55 10.42
C ALA A 167 1.13 0.75 11.44
N TYR A 168 1.00 -0.57 11.37
CA TYR A 168 1.63 -1.57 12.23
C TYR A 168 2.34 -2.61 11.36
N LEU A 169 3.64 -2.78 11.57
CA LEU A 169 4.45 -3.81 10.92
C LEU A 169 4.50 -5.04 11.84
N ASN A 170 3.87 -6.13 11.41
CA ASN A 170 3.79 -7.39 12.16
C ASN A 170 4.63 -8.47 11.49
N THR A 171 5.36 -9.28 12.28
CA THR A 171 6.13 -10.42 11.74
C THR A 171 5.21 -11.62 11.46
N LEU A 172 5.41 -12.26 10.32
CA LEU A 172 4.71 -13.51 9.95
C LEU A 172 5.33 -14.74 10.64
N ASN A 173 6.57 -14.64 11.11
CA ASN A 173 7.22 -15.67 11.91
C ASN A 173 7.03 -15.38 13.42
N SER A 174 6.36 -16.28 14.14
CA SER A 174 6.11 -16.19 15.58
C SER A 174 7.37 -16.33 16.46
N GLU A 175 8.44 -16.93 15.94
CA GLU A 175 9.73 -17.10 16.62
C GLU A 175 10.70 -15.92 16.37
N PHE A 176 10.27 -14.91 15.62
CA PHE A 176 11.09 -13.75 15.30
C PHE A 176 11.19 -12.79 16.50
N GLU A 177 12.35 -12.78 17.15
CA GLU A 177 12.68 -11.79 18.18
C GLU A 177 13.12 -10.46 17.58
N VAL A 178 12.47 -9.38 17.99
CA VAL A 178 12.88 -8.01 17.65
C VAL A 178 14.06 -7.62 18.53
N THR A 179 15.25 -7.54 17.93
CA THR A 179 16.50 -7.20 18.64
C THR A 179 16.99 -5.81 18.26
N THR A 180 17.96 -5.26 19.01
CA THR A 180 18.58 -3.97 18.70
C THR A 180 19.38 -3.96 17.38
N SER A 181 19.65 -5.14 16.80
CA SER A 181 20.24 -5.31 15.46
C SER A 181 19.21 -5.55 14.35
N THR A 182 17.90 -5.56 14.64
CA THR A 182 16.85 -5.65 13.62
C THR A 182 16.82 -4.39 12.76
N ILE A 183 17.39 -4.48 11.55
CA ILE A 183 17.38 -3.41 10.54
C ILE A 183 16.11 -3.54 9.71
N LEU A 184 15.19 -2.57 9.80
CA LEU A 184 13.91 -2.56 9.05
C LEU A 184 14.09 -2.85 7.55
N LYS A 185 15.13 -2.31 6.91
CA LYS A 185 15.43 -2.50 5.48
C LYS A 185 15.69 -3.97 5.07
N ASN A 186 16.05 -4.83 6.02
CA ASN A 186 16.25 -6.27 5.80
C ASN A 186 14.93 -7.06 5.86
N LEU A 187 13.86 -6.45 6.38
CA LEU A 187 12.52 -7.02 6.39
C LEU A 187 11.83 -6.76 5.06
N THR A 188 10.90 -7.65 4.71
CA THR A 188 10.15 -7.59 3.46
C THR A 188 8.65 -7.71 3.68
N ILE A 189 7.90 -7.02 2.82
CA ILE A 189 6.43 -7.05 2.75
C ILE A 189 5.98 -7.39 1.34
N SER A 190 4.71 -7.73 1.13
CA SER A 190 4.16 -7.79 -0.22
C SER A 190 3.69 -6.41 -0.69
N TYR A 191 3.91 -6.09 -1.97
CA TYR A 191 3.39 -4.89 -2.63
C TYR A 191 2.19 -5.21 -3.55
N VAL A 192 1.92 -6.50 -3.74
CA VAL A 192 0.92 -7.06 -4.67
C VAL A 192 0.15 -8.17 -3.96
N ALA A 193 -1.00 -8.54 -4.51
CA ALA A 193 -1.72 -9.72 -4.05
C ALA A 193 -0.83 -10.97 -4.14
N LEU A 194 -0.86 -11.81 -3.11
CA LEU A 194 -0.04 -13.03 -3.03
C LEU A 194 -0.74 -14.26 -3.65
N ILE A 195 -2.01 -14.15 -4.05
CA ILE A 195 -2.78 -15.23 -4.65
C ILE A 195 -2.53 -15.37 -6.17
N ASP A 196 -2.13 -14.28 -6.84
CA ASP A 196 -1.72 -14.32 -8.25
C ASP A 196 -0.47 -15.19 -8.49
N ASP A 197 -0.32 -15.71 -9.71
CA ASP A 197 0.88 -16.42 -10.17
C ASP A 197 2.09 -15.49 -10.41
N THR A 198 3.27 -16.07 -10.64
CA THR A 198 4.54 -15.35 -10.75
C THR A 198 4.57 -14.43 -11.97
N ALA A 199 3.88 -14.75 -13.06
CA ALA A 199 3.83 -13.90 -14.23
C ALA A 199 3.02 -12.63 -13.93
N HIS A 200 1.82 -12.77 -13.33
CA HIS A 200 0.97 -11.65 -12.92
C HIS A 200 1.63 -10.80 -11.82
N ARG A 201 2.18 -11.43 -10.77
CA ARG A 201 2.92 -10.71 -9.71
C ARG A 201 4.10 -9.94 -10.28
N ARG A 202 4.90 -10.53 -11.20
CA ARG A 202 6.01 -9.82 -11.86
C ARG A 202 5.54 -8.69 -12.77
N LYS A 203 4.44 -8.86 -13.49
CA LYS A 203 3.85 -7.81 -14.34
C LYS A 203 3.44 -6.60 -13.49
N ALA A 204 2.64 -6.80 -12.46
CA ALA A 204 2.19 -5.72 -11.57
C ALA A 204 3.36 -5.00 -10.88
N LEU A 205 4.38 -5.74 -10.43
CA LEU A 205 5.60 -5.15 -9.86
C LEU A 205 6.42 -4.36 -10.89
N HIS A 206 6.52 -4.83 -12.13
CA HIS A 206 7.24 -4.13 -13.19
C HIS A 206 6.51 -2.85 -13.62
N GLU A 207 5.19 -2.91 -13.81
CA GLU A 207 4.37 -1.78 -14.25
C GLU A 207 4.29 -0.66 -13.19
N ARG A 208 4.18 -1.01 -11.91
CA ARG A 208 4.05 -0.03 -10.81
C ARG A 208 5.37 0.36 -10.15
N TYR A 209 6.32 -0.57 -10.00
CA TYR A 209 7.55 -0.39 -9.23
C TYR A 209 8.84 -0.56 -10.04
N TYR A 210 8.75 -0.83 -11.35
CA TYR A 210 9.89 -0.87 -12.28
C TYR A 210 10.98 -1.91 -11.95
N PHE A 211 10.62 -3.01 -11.28
CA PHE A 211 11.53 -4.13 -11.01
C PHE A 211 10.87 -5.50 -11.22
N ILE A 212 11.70 -6.53 -11.39
CA ILE A 212 11.27 -7.93 -11.54
C ILE A 212 11.65 -8.70 -10.27
N CYS A 213 10.67 -9.31 -9.60
CA CYS A 213 10.92 -10.09 -8.39
C CYS A 213 11.68 -11.40 -8.68
N LYS A 214 12.73 -11.65 -7.86
CA LYS A 214 13.59 -12.83 -7.88
C LYS A 214 13.65 -13.55 -6.52
N CYS A 215 12.63 -13.39 -5.67
CA CYS A 215 12.55 -14.15 -4.43
C CYS A 215 12.39 -15.65 -4.69
N GLU A 216 12.59 -16.46 -3.65
CA GLU A 216 12.43 -17.93 -3.66
C GLU A 216 11.13 -18.38 -4.32
N ARG A 217 9.97 -17.86 -3.87
CA ARG A 217 8.66 -18.19 -4.44
C ARG A 217 8.53 -17.86 -5.93
N CYS A 218 9.17 -16.80 -6.42
CA CYS A 218 9.16 -16.46 -7.86
C CYS A 218 10.21 -17.26 -8.67
N SER A 219 11.01 -18.09 -8.01
CA SER A 219 12.04 -18.94 -8.62
C SER A 219 11.67 -20.42 -8.58
N ASP A 220 10.68 -20.79 -7.76
CA ASP A 220 10.10 -22.13 -7.65
C ASP A 220 8.83 -22.25 -8.50
N ALA A 221 8.94 -22.97 -9.63
CA ALA A 221 7.82 -23.21 -10.53
C ALA A 221 6.71 -24.06 -9.90
N ARG A 222 7.05 -24.95 -8.95
CA ARG A 222 6.07 -25.82 -8.28
C ARG A 222 5.23 -25.02 -7.29
N LEU A 223 5.82 -24.12 -6.51
CA LEU A 223 5.06 -23.20 -5.64
C LEU A 223 4.10 -22.30 -6.42
N ASP A 224 4.43 -21.98 -7.68
CA ASP A 224 3.55 -21.21 -8.55
C ASP A 224 2.41 -22.06 -9.12
N SER A 225 2.70 -23.30 -9.57
CA SER A 225 1.67 -24.26 -9.99
C SER A 225 0.69 -24.62 -8.88
N ILE A 226 1.17 -24.73 -7.62
CA ILE A 226 0.33 -24.99 -6.45
C ILE A 226 -0.61 -23.81 -6.15
N ALA A 227 -0.24 -22.57 -6.48
CA ALA A 227 -1.06 -21.39 -6.19
C ALA A 227 -2.39 -21.37 -6.97
N THR A 228 -2.48 -22.10 -8.08
CA THR A 228 -3.70 -22.29 -8.89
C THR A 228 -4.17 -23.75 -8.91
N ALA A 229 -3.64 -24.61 -8.05
CA ALA A 229 -3.98 -26.03 -8.03
C ALA A 229 -5.33 -26.30 -7.34
N LEU A 230 -5.96 -27.42 -7.71
CA LEU A 230 -7.18 -27.92 -7.07
C LEU A 230 -6.84 -28.82 -5.89
N VAL A 231 -7.77 -28.97 -4.95
CA VAL A 231 -7.75 -30.11 -4.01
C VAL A 231 -8.08 -31.38 -4.80
N CYS A 232 -7.42 -32.50 -4.49
CA CYS A 232 -7.76 -33.77 -5.13
C CYS A 232 -9.21 -34.18 -4.82
N ASP A 233 -9.94 -34.56 -5.86
CA ASP A 233 -11.30 -35.10 -5.84
C ASP A 233 -11.39 -36.54 -5.26
N ASN A 234 -10.30 -37.29 -5.31
CA ASN A 234 -10.18 -38.61 -4.70
C ASN A 234 -10.25 -38.50 -3.17
N GLY A 235 -11.38 -38.87 -2.57
CA GLY A 235 -11.65 -38.77 -1.13
C GLY A 235 -10.71 -39.54 -0.19
N ASN A 236 -9.75 -40.32 -0.70
CA ASN A 236 -8.65 -40.93 0.06
C ASN A 236 -7.29 -40.23 -0.15
N CYS A 237 -7.29 -39.03 -0.74
CA CYS A 237 -6.10 -38.26 -1.10
C CYS A 237 -6.20 -36.80 -0.61
N ASP A 238 -5.25 -36.40 0.23
CA ASP A 238 -4.97 -35.03 0.70
C ASP A 238 -4.02 -34.25 -0.26
N GLY A 239 -3.81 -34.76 -1.47
CA GLY A 239 -2.92 -34.17 -2.46
C GLY A 239 -3.54 -32.98 -3.19
N VAL A 240 -2.69 -32.22 -3.89
CA VAL A 240 -3.09 -31.16 -4.81
C VAL A 240 -3.06 -31.66 -6.26
N ALA A 241 -3.98 -31.18 -7.09
CA ALA A 241 -4.04 -31.44 -8.52
C ALA A 241 -3.62 -30.20 -9.31
N ILE A 242 -2.49 -30.32 -10.02
CA ILE A 242 -1.93 -29.24 -10.83
C ILE A 242 -2.73 -29.14 -12.12
N ILE A 243 -3.21 -27.94 -12.46
CA ILE A 243 -3.92 -27.66 -13.70
C ILE A 243 -2.95 -27.69 -14.89
N ASP A 244 -3.30 -28.45 -15.92
CA ASP A 244 -2.71 -28.38 -17.25
C ASP A 244 -3.66 -27.66 -18.20
N VAL A 245 -3.35 -26.39 -18.47
CA VAL A 245 -4.16 -25.49 -19.32
C VAL A 245 -4.17 -25.93 -20.79
N ALA A 246 -3.20 -26.75 -21.23
CA ALA A 246 -3.16 -27.23 -22.62
C ALA A 246 -4.11 -28.42 -22.85
N GLU A 247 -4.35 -29.22 -21.80
CA GLU A 247 -5.19 -30.42 -21.84
C GLU A 247 -6.57 -30.20 -21.17
N GLU A 248 -6.86 -28.99 -20.68
CA GLU A 248 -8.09 -28.62 -19.95
C GLU A 248 -8.41 -29.56 -18.76
N THR A 249 -7.37 -30.11 -18.11
CA THR A 249 -7.49 -31.05 -16.97
C THR A 249 -6.63 -30.65 -15.79
N ALA A 250 -6.83 -31.27 -14.62
CA ALA A 250 -5.87 -31.20 -13.51
C ALA A 250 -5.42 -32.59 -13.06
N ARG A 251 -4.13 -32.76 -12.70
CA ARG A 251 -3.57 -34.05 -12.26
C ARG A 251 -3.00 -34.00 -10.86
N CYS A 252 -3.43 -34.90 -9.98
CA CYS A 252 -2.92 -35.01 -8.63
C CYS A 252 -1.45 -35.44 -8.57
N GLU A 253 -0.58 -34.64 -7.93
CA GLU A 253 0.84 -34.98 -7.72
C GLU A 253 1.02 -36.27 -6.87
N LYS A 254 0.05 -36.59 -6.00
CA LYS A 254 0.15 -37.67 -5.00
C LYS A 254 -0.42 -39.01 -5.45
N CYS A 255 -1.60 -39.00 -6.09
CA CYS A 255 -2.31 -40.23 -6.48
C CYS A 255 -2.55 -40.36 -7.99
N ALA A 256 -2.11 -39.39 -8.80
CA ALA A 256 -2.28 -39.32 -10.25
C ALA A 256 -3.74 -39.32 -10.78
N THR A 257 -4.75 -39.22 -9.91
CA THR A 257 -6.14 -38.93 -10.32
C THR A 257 -6.19 -37.68 -11.21
N VAL A 258 -7.02 -37.76 -12.24
CA VAL A 258 -7.25 -36.67 -13.21
C VAL A 258 -8.64 -36.11 -12.96
N ILE A 259 -8.73 -34.78 -12.94
CA ILE A 259 -9.97 -34.01 -12.86
C ILE A 259 -10.21 -33.45 -14.26
N ASP A 260 -11.24 -33.96 -14.93
CA ASP A 260 -11.57 -33.63 -16.33
C ASP A 260 -12.49 -32.39 -16.47
N ASP A 261 -13.03 -31.87 -15.36
CA ASP A 261 -13.83 -30.64 -15.34
C ASP A 261 -13.18 -29.62 -14.38
N ILE A 262 -12.47 -28.66 -14.97
CA ILE A 262 -11.79 -27.57 -14.25
C ILE A 262 -12.47 -26.21 -14.48
N TRP A 263 -13.58 -26.17 -15.22
CA TRP A 263 -14.16 -24.93 -15.74
C TRP A 263 -14.58 -23.95 -14.64
N GLU A 264 -15.17 -24.45 -13.55
CA GLU A 264 -15.55 -23.60 -12.41
C GLU A 264 -14.32 -22.93 -11.77
N ALA A 265 -13.20 -23.67 -11.64
CA ALA A 265 -11.97 -23.14 -11.06
C ALA A 265 -11.29 -22.12 -11.98
N GLU A 266 -11.24 -22.37 -13.28
CA GLU A 266 -10.75 -21.39 -14.25
C GLU A 266 -11.62 -20.12 -14.27
N SER A 267 -12.93 -20.28 -14.24
CA SER A 267 -13.91 -19.18 -14.19
C SER A 267 -13.73 -18.33 -12.92
N LEU A 268 -13.52 -18.96 -11.75
CA LEU A 268 -13.20 -18.28 -10.50
C LEU A 268 -11.86 -17.53 -10.56
N LEU A 269 -10.81 -18.14 -11.11
CA LEU A 269 -9.49 -17.51 -11.28
C LEU A 269 -9.54 -16.34 -12.27
N GLN A 270 -10.29 -16.46 -13.37
CA GLN A 270 -10.51 -15.37 -14.33
C GLN A 270 -11.33 -14.23 -13.72
N THR A 271 -12.40 -14.55 -12.98
CA THR A 271 -13.23 -13.56 -12.28
C THR A 271 -12.40 -12.80 -11.25
N TYR A 272 -11.59 -13.50 -10.45
CA TYR A 272 -10.67 -12.88 -9.50
C TYR A 272 -9.68 -11.93 -10.20
N ARG A 273 -8.97 -12.42 -11.23
CA ARG A 273 -8.01 -11.60 -11.99
C ARG A 273 -8.66 -10.39 -12.68
N GLY A 274 -9.92 -10.50 -13.10
CA GLY A 274 -10.69 -9.41 -13.70
C GLY A 274 -11.20 -8.34 -12.72
N ILE A 275 -11.24 -8.64 -11.42
CA ILE A 275 -11.61 -7.69 -10.35
C ILE A 275 -10.40 -6.91 -9.83
N VAL A 276 -9.19 -7.46 -9.99
CA VAL A 276 -7.93 -6.92 -9.42
C VAL A 276 -7.03 -6.22 -10.47
N GLY A 277 -7.41 -6.26 -11.75
CA GLY A 277 -6.67 -5.69 -12.89
C GLY A 277 -6.97 -4.23 -13.23
#